data_AF-A0A401NJ20-F1
#
_entry.id   AF-A0A401NJ20-F1
#
_cell.length_a   1.000
_cell.length_b   1.000
_cell.length_c   1.000
_cell.angle_alpha   90.00
_cell.angle_beta   90.00
_cell.angle_gamma   90.00
#
_symmetry.space_group_name_H-M   'P 1'
#
loop_
_entity.id
_entity.type
_entity.pdbx_description
1 polymer ?
#
loop_
_entity_poly.entity_id
_entity_poly.type
_entity_poly.pdbx_seq_one_letter_code
_entity_poly.pdbx_strand_id
1 'polypeptide(L)'
;MSVHRAGVLGIYLLLILRIRGQNPDSMLMGTGMKANGATVAPEDAEPRLHCYCSGHCATDEANNTCKTNGNCFAIIEEDENGEITHGSGCMRLEGADFQCKDSTKVRKRRTIECCNTDFCNKDLHPTLTPISNSGGLFEGDVHRLGLLISLIVCIFVLIIITTAFYFR
;
A
#
# COMPACT_ATOMS: atom_id res chain seq x y z
N MET A 1 22.61 37.67 32.35
CA MET A 1 21.69 37.66 31.18
C MET A 1 22.21 36.94 29.93
N SER A 2 23.52 36.67 29.76
CA SER A 2 24.03 36.02 28.52
C SER A 2 23.94 34.48 28.51
N VAL A 3 24.08 33.81 29.66
CA VAL A 3 24.07 32.33 29.75
C VAL A 3 22.66 31.72 29.62
N HIS A 4 21.61 32.50 29.90
CA HIS A 4 20.22 32.03 29.90
C HIS A 4 19.60 31.84 28.51
N ARG A 5 20.08 32.57 27.49
CA ARG A 5 19.62 32.38 26.10
C ARG A 5 20.25 31.15 25.43
N ALA A 6 21.47 30.79 25.85
CA ALA A 6 22.20 29.66 25.29
C ALA A 6 21.58 28.30 25.66
N GLY A 7 21.01 28.15 26.86
CA GLY A 7 20.37 26.90 27.30
C GLY A 7 19.09 26.57 26.52
N VAL A 8 18.25 27.58 26.26
CA VAL A 8 17.00 27.41 25.50
C VAL A 8 17.29 27.15 24.02
N LEU A 9 18.23 27.88 23.43
CA LEU A 9 18.71 27.63 22.07
C LEU A 9 19.35 26.24 21.95
N GLY A 10 20.10 25.79 22.96
CA GLY A 10 20.72 24.46 23.00
C GLY A 10 19.71 23.32 23.01
N ILE A 11 18.62 23.45 23.79
CA ILE A 11 17.53 22.46 23.83
C ILE A 11 16.78 22.44 22.50
N TYR A 12 16.51 23.61 21.91
CA TYR A 12 15.84 23.72 20.60
C TYR A 12 16.71 23.14 19.47
N LEU A 13 18.02 23.39 19.50
CA LEU A 13 19.00 22.80 18.57
C LEU A 13 19.12 21.28 18.73
N LEU A 14 19.11 20.76 19.96
CA LEU A 14 19.12 19.32 20.21
C LEU A 14 17.84 18.65 19.68
N LEU A 15 16.67 19.29 19.84
CA LEU A 15 15.43 18.80 19.27
C LEU A 15 15.46 18.80 17.73
N ILE A 16 15.97 19.86 17.09
CA ILE A 16 16.12 19.93 15.62
C ILE A 16 17.11 18.87 15.12
N LEU A 17 18.24 18.66 15.81
CA LEU A 17 19.23 17.63 15.44
C LEU A 17 18.69 16.21 15.61
N ARG A 18 17.82 15.96 16.61
CA ARG A 18 17.12 14.67 16.77
C ARG A 18 16.12 14.41 15.65
N ILE A 19 15.40 15.43 15.19
CA ILE A 19 14.45 15.32 14.06
C ILE A 19 15.19 15.05 12.74
N ARG A 20 16.38 15.64 12.53
CA ARG A 20 17.20 15.42 11.32
C ARG A 20 17.91 14.07 11.27
N GLY A 21 18.05 13.38 12.42
CA GLY A 21 18.71 12.08 12.55
C GLY A 21 17.83 10.85 12.26
N GLN A 22 16.53 11.03 12.05
CA GLN A 22 15.59 9.96 11.67
C GLN A 22 15.31 9.98 10.17
N ASN A 23 16.35 9.98 9.33
CA ASN A 23 16.20 9.66 7.92
C ASN A 23 16.53 8.18 7.69
N PRO A 24 15.54 7.27 7.54
CA PRO A 24 15.81 5.90 7.17
C PRO A 24 16.00 5.81 5.65
N ASP A 25 17.15 6.25 5.14
CA ASP A 25 17.62 5.82 3.82
C ASP A 25 18.15 4.39 3.96
N SER A 26 17.27 3.40 3.95
CA SER A 26 17.68 2.00 3.80
C SER A 26 17.74 1.64 2.33
N MET A 27 18.98 1.55 1.85
CA MET A 27 19.35 1.11 0.51
C MET A 27 18.88 -0.33 0.26
N LEU A 28 18.05 -0.52 -0.77
CA LEU A 28 17.79 -1.82 -1.38
C LEU A 28 19.09 -2.33 -2.02
N MET A 29 19.83 -3.18 -1.32
CA MET A 29 20.98 -3.90 -1.86
C MET A 29 20.47 -5.13 -2.61
N GLY A 30 20.00 -4.92 -3.84
CA GLY A 30 19.66 -6.00 -4.77
C GLY A 30 20.92 -6.78 -5.15
N THR A 31 21.08 -7.98 -4.59
CA THR A 31 22.14 -8.91 -4.96
C THR A 31 21.73 -9.59 -6.27
N GLY A 32 22.14 -9.02 -7.39
CA GLY A 32 21.96 -9.63 -8.71
C GLY A 32 22.90 -10.83 -8.88
N MET A 33 22.36 -12.04 -8.79
CA MET A 33 23.06 -13.26 -9.23
C MET A 33 23.10 -13.28 -10.76
N LYS A 34 24.30 -13.19 -11.34
CA LYS A 34 24.54 -13.52 -12.75
C LYS A 34 24.35 -15.02 -12.95
N ALA A 35 23.28 -15.42 -13.64
CA ALA A 35 23.17 -16.72 -14.26
C ALA A 35 23.39 -16.56 -15.77
N ASN A 36 24.37 -17.29 -16.30
CA ASN A 36 24.65 -17.35 -17.73
C ASN A 36 23.57 -18.17 -18.43
N GLY A 37 22.83 -17.51 -19.32
CA GLY A 37 21.82 -18.07 -20.19
C GLY A 37 21.03 -16.89 -20.73
N ALA A 38 20.77 -16.82 -22.03
CA ALA A 38 20.09 -15.69 -22.64
C ALA A 38 18.73 -15.47 -21.95
N THR A 39 18.69 -14.56 -20.98
CA THR A 39 17.47 -14.10 -20.33
C THR A 39 16.77 -13.21 -21.33
N VAL A 40 15.85 -13.81 -22.05
CA VAL A 40 14.74 -13.08 -22.68
C VAL A 40 14.09 -12.29 -21.55
N ALA A 41 14.00 -10.97 -21.69
CA ALA A 41 13.32 -10.15 -20.71
C ALA A 41 11.86 -10.65 -20.60
N PRO A 42 11.23 -10.65 -19.41
CA PRO A 42 9.87 -11.16 -19.24
C PRO A 42 8.83 -10.51 -20.18
N GLU A 43 9.13 -9.31 -20.67
CA GLU A 43 8.38 -8.54 -21.67
C GLU A 43 8.29 -9.24 -23.05
N ASP A 44 9.26 -10.08 -23.40
CA ASP A 44 9.37 -10.80 -24.68
C ASP A 44 8.89 -12.27 -24.58
N ALA A 45 8.35 -12.67 -23.42
CA ALA A 45 7.75 -14.00 -23.27
C ALA A 45 6.42 -14.07 -24.03
N GLU A 46 6.35 -14.97 -25.02
CA GLU A 46 5.16 -15.18 -25.83
C GLU A 46 3.92 -15.42 -24.93
N PRO A 47 2.76 -14.78 -25.18
CA PRO A 47 1.54 -15.03 -24.43
C PRO A 47 1.09 -16.48 -24.58
N ARG A 48 1.08 -17.24 -23.48
CA ARG A 48 0.83 -18.69 -23.48
C ARG A 48 -0.43 -19.12 -22.75
N LEU A 49 -1.01 -18.22 -21.95
CA LEU A 49 -2.17 -18.52 -21.12
C LEU A 49 -3.45 -17.93 -21.74
N HIS A 50 -4.47 -18.75 -21.89
CA HIS A 50 -5.80 -18.33 -22.33
C HIS A 50 -6.73 -18.13 -21.14
N CYS A 51 -7.48 -17.03 -21.10
CA CYS A 51 -8.42 -16.72 -20.01
C CYS A 51 -9.78 -16.30 -20.55
N TYR A 52 -10.81 -16.42 -19.70
CA TYR A 52 -12.12 -15.81 -19.96
C TYR A 52 -12.13 -14.35 -19.49
N CYS A 53 -12.66 -13.43 -20.29
CA CYS A 53 -12.77 -12.03 -19.91
C CYS A 53 -14.23 -11.58 -19.90
N SER A 54 -14.58 -10.74 -18.94
CA SER A 54 -15.89 -10.10 -18.83
C SER A 54 -15.72 -8.79 -18.08
N GLY A 55 -16.21 -7.68 -18.65
CA GLY A 55 -15.96 -6.32 -18.14
C GLY A 55 -14.53 -5.80 -18.36
N HIS A 56 -13.52 -6.67 -18.42
CA HIS A 56 -12.11 -6.33 -18.61
C HIS A 56 -11.51 -6.92 -19.90
N CYS A 57 -12.31 -7.04 -20.96
CA CYS A 57 -11.81 -7.44 -22.28
C CYS A 57 -11.18 -6.25 -23.01
N ALA A 58 -10.14 -6.51 -23.80
CA ALA A 58 -9.67 -5.52 -24.78
C ALA A 58 -10.71 -5.36 -25.90
N THR A 59 -10.70 -4.21 -26.59
CA THR A 59 -11.68 -3.85 -27.61
C THR A 59 -11.72 -4.79 -28.82
N ASP A 60 -10.68 -5.58 -29.03
CA ASP A 60 -10.49 -6.43 -30.21
C ASP A 60 -10.54 -7.95 -29.89
N GLU A 61 -11.04 -8.33 -28.72
CA GLU A 61 -11.10 -9.73 -28.29
C GLU A 61 -12.36 -10.45 -28.80
N ALA A 62 -12.17 -11.41 -29.71
CA ALA A 62 -13.23 -12.30 -30.14
C ALA A 62 -13.59 -13.32 -29.03
N ASN A 63 -14.89 -13.56 -28.85
CA ASN A 63 -15.45 -14.62 -28.00
C ASN A 63 -15.24 -14.48 -26.47
N ASN A 64 -15.08 -13.26 -25.92
CA ASN A 64 -14.88 -13.05 -24.48
C ASN A 64 -13.65 -13.80 -23.93
N THR A 65 -12.58 -13.84 -24.73
CA THR A 65 -11.33 -14.51 -24.35
C THR A 65 -10.13 -13.61 -24.60
N CYS A 66 -9.15 -13.69 -23.71
CA CYS A 66 -7.92 -12.92 -23.76
C CYS A 66 -6.71 -13.85 -23.62
N LYS A 67 -5.53 -13.38 -24.07
CA LYS A 67 -4.26 -14.11 -23.91
C LYS A 67 -3.27 -13.30 -23.07
N THR A 68 -2.51 -13.98 -22.21
CA THR A 68 -1.49 -13.34 -21.37
C THR A 68 -0.27 -14.24 -21.15
N ASN A 69 0.83 -13.62 -20.71
CA ASN A 69 2.03 -14.27 -20.18
C ASN A 69 2.04 -14.32 -18.63
N GLY A 70 1.06 -13.70 -17.97
CA GLY A 70 0.91 -13.68 -16.52
C GLY A 70 -0.15 -14.66 -16.03
N ASN A 71 -1.23 -14.14 -15.47
CA ASN A 71 -2.28 -14.90 -14.79
C ASN A 71 -3.66 -14.54 -15.33
N CYS A 72 -4.60 -15.47 -15.22
CA CYS A 72 -6.02 -15.14 -15.31
C CYS A 72 -6.49 -14.61 -13.95
N PHE A 73 -7.49 -13.72 -13.96
CA PHE A 73 -8.14 -13.27 -12.73
C PHE A 73 -9.66 -13.33 -12.81
N ALA A 74 -10.28 -13.44 -11.65
CA ALA A 74 -11.68 -13.13 -11.40
C ALA A 74 -11.76 -12.15 -10.23
N ILE A 75 -12.67 -11.18 -10.32
CA ILE A 75 -12.83 -10.12 -9.33
C ILE A 75 -14.31 -9.87 -9.05
N ILE A 76 -14.61 -9.55 -7.80
CA ILE A 76 -15.89 -9.02 -7.36
C ILE A 76 -15.65 -7.64 -6.74
N GLU A 77 -16.39 -6.62 -7.17
CA GLU A 77 -16.26 -5.25 -6.68
C GLU A 77 -17.62 -4.69 -6.28
N GLU A 78 -17.67 -4.03 -5.12
CA GLU A 78 -18.81 -3.24 -4.65
C GLU A 78 -18.55 -1.75 -4.95
N ASP A 79 -19.45 -1.12 -5.69
CA ASP A 79 -19.34 0.28 -6.07
C ASP A 79 -19.78 1.24 -4.93
N GLU A 80 -19.86 2.54 -5.22
CA GLU A 80 -20.25 3.55 -4.22
C GLU A 80 -21.75 3.53 -3.90
N ASN A 81 -22.55 2.92 -4.78
CA ASN A 81 -23.98 2.77 -4.65
C ASN A 81 -24.36 1.43 -3.99
N GLY A 82 -23.39 0.56 -3.72
CA GLY A 82 -23.57 -0.79 -3.19
C GLY A 82 -23.93 -1.82 -4.27
N GLU A 83 -23.78 -1.48 -5.56
CA GLU A 83 -23.93 -2.42 -6.67
C GLU A 83 -22.72 -3.36 -6.71
N ILE A 84 -23.00 -4.66 -6.82
CA ILE A 84 -21.99 -5.70 -6.88
C ILE A 84 -21.78 -6.09 -8.33
N THR A 85 -20.55 -5.93 -8.79
CA THR A 85 -20.13 -6.27 -10.15
C THR A 85 -19.11 -7.39 -10.14
N HIS A 86 -19.22 -8.28 -11.11
CA HIS A 86 -18.28 -9.36 -11.34
C HIS A 86 -17.49 -9.09 -12.61
N GLY A 87 -16.18 -9.26 -12.53
CA GLY A 87 -15.26 -9.09 -13.64
C GLY A 87 -14.31 -10.27 -13.76
N SER A 88 -13.79 -10.48 -14.96
CA SER A 88 -12.72 -11.45 -15.19
C SER A 88 -11.85 -10.98 -16.36
N GLY A 89 -10.61 -11.47 -16.42
CA GLY A 89 -9.75 -11.15 -17.54
C GLY A 89 -8.32 -11.65 -17.40
N CYS A 90 -7.45 -10.98 -18.15
CA CYS A 90 -6.03 -11.28 -18.25
C CYS A 90 -5.19 -10.27 -17.48
N MET A 91 -4.24 -10.77 -16.70
CA MET A 91 -3.26 -9.97 -15.99
C MET A 91 -1.87 -10.23 -16.56
N ARG A 92 -1.12 -9.16 -16.79
CA ARG A 92 0.28 -9.26 -17.21
C ARG A 92 1.14 -9.79 -16.06
N LEU A 93 2.24 -10.46 -16.38
CA LEU A 93 3.16 -10.99 -15.38
C LEU A 93 3.76 -9.88 -14.51
N GLU A 94 4.09 -8.75 -15.13
CA GLU A 94 4.60 -7.58 -14.41
C GLU A 94 3.56 -7.01 -13.47
N GLY A 95 3.89 -6.99 -12.18
CA GLY A 95 2.99 -6.50 -11.14
C GLY A 95 1.85 -7.44 -10.76
N ALA A 96 1.79 -8.67 -11.32
CA ALA A 96 0.79 -9.67 -10.92
C ALA A 96 0.87 -9.98 -9.42
N ASP A 97 2.08 -10.09 -8.87
CA ASP A 97 2.31 -10.36 -7.44
C ASP A 97 1.71 -9.30 -6.51
N PHE A 98 1.58 -8.06 -6.99
CA PHE A 98 0.97 -6.97 -6.25
C PHE A 98 -0.53 -6.88 -6.47
N GLN A 99 -1.00 -7.17 -7.68
CA GLN A 99 -2.42 -7.05 -8.03
C GLN A 99 -3.24 -8.26 -7.58
N CYS A 100 -2.67 -9.47 -7.58
CA CYS A 100 -3.30 -10.68 -7.07
C CYS A 100 -3.31 -10.74 -5.54
N LYS A 101 -2.58 -9.85 -4.86
CA LYS A 101 -2.67 -9.68 -3.41
C LYS A 101 -3.65 -8.57 -3.10
N ASP A 102 -4.83 -8.95 -2.64
CA ASP A 102 -5.83 -7.96 -2.25
C ASP A 102 -5.34 -7.11 -1.08
N SER A 103 -5.60 -5.81 -1.15
CA SER A 103 -5.16 -4.86 -0.13
C SER A 103 -6.31 -4.62 0.83
N THR A 104 -6.12 -4.98 2.10
CA THR A 104 -7.10 -4.79 3.17
C THR A 104 -7.37 -3.31 3.50
N LYS A 105 -6.63 -2.37 2.89
CA LYS A 105 -6.75 -0.92 3.12
C LYS A 105 -7.55 -0.19 2.04
N VAL A 106 -8.13 -0.90 1.08
CA VAL A 106 -8.91 -0.28 0.01
C VAL A 106 -10.27 0.18 0.56
N ARG A 107 -10.67 1.42 0.23
CA ARG A 107 -11.95 2.01 0.67
C ARG A 107 -13.17 1.26 0.10
N LYS A 108 -13.03 0.69 -1.09
CA LYS A 108 -14.05 -0.13 -1.76
C LYS A 108 -13.86 -1.60 -1.41
N ARG A 109 -14.95 -2.30 -1.12
CA ARG A 109 -14.90 -3.74 -0.91
C ARG A 109 -14.72 -4.41 -2.26
N ARG A 110 -13.63 -5.13 -2.40
CA ARG A 110 -13.36 -5.97 -3.55
C ARG A 110 -12.66 -7.24 -3.10
N THR A 111 -12.66 -8.25 -3.96
CA THR A 111 -11.87 -9.46 -3.76
C THR A 111 -11.46 -9.98 -5.12
N ILE A 112 -10.17 -10.21 -5.29
CA ILE A 112 -9.56 -10.70 -6.53
C ILE A 112 -8.87 -12.05 -6.27
N GLU A 113 -9.09 -12.99 -7.18
CA GLU A 113 -8.42 -14.29 -7.18
C GLU A 113 -7.75 -14.52 -8.53
N CYS A 114 -6.55 -15.09 -8.49
CA CYS A 114 -5.72 -15.32 -9.67
C CYS A 114 -5.35 -16.80 -9.83
N CYS A 115 -5.20 -17.24 -11.07
CA CYS A 115 -4.83 -18.61 -11.43
C CYS A 115 -3.98 -18.64 -12.71
N ASN A 116 -3.31 -19.77 -12.99
CA ASN A 116 -2.31 -19.92 -14.06
C ASN A 116 -2.50 -21.24 -14.84
N THR A 117 -3.73 -21.59 -15.19
CA THR A 117 -4.02 -22.68 -16.13
C THR A 117 -5.06 -22.19 -17.14
N ASP A 118 -5.10 -22.76 -18.34
CA ASP A 118 -6.01 -22.27 -19.39
C ASP A 118 -7.48 -22.27 -18.92
N PHE A 119 -8.14 -21.13 -19.09
CA PHE A 119 -9.53 -20.85 -18.73
C PHE A 119 -9.90 -21.10 -17.26
N CYS A 120 -8.91 -21.14 -16.36
CA CYS A 120 -9.11 -21.43 -14.94
C CYS A 120 -10.06 -20.45 -14.23
N ASN A 121 -10.16 -19.22 -14.73
CA ASN A 121 -10.97 -18.18 -14.11
C ASN A 121 -12.48 -18.27 -14.40
N LYS A 122 -12.93 -19.30 -15.14
CA LYS A 122 -14.36 -19.59 -15.30
C LYS A 122 -15.00 -20.12 -14.02
N ASP A 123 -14.23 -20.84 -13.22
CA ASP A 123 -14.70 -21.52 -12.01
C ASP A 123 -14.32 -20.76 -10.73
N LEU A 124 -13.65 -19.60 -10.87
CA LEU A 124 -13.35 -18.73 -9.75
C LEU A 124 -14.58 -17.93 -9.37
N HIS A 125 -15.00 -18.06 -8.12
CA HIS A 125 -16.12 -17.34 -7.54
C HIS A 125 -15.67 -16.57 -6.29
N PRO A 126 -14.89 -15.49 -6.44
CA PRO A 126 -14.46 -14.69 -5.31
C PRO A 126 -15.69 -14.09 -4.62
N THR A 127 -15.66 -14.10 -3.29
CA THR A 127 -16.72 -13.53 -2.45
C THR A 127 -16.24 -12.25 -1.80
N LEU A 128 -17.07 -11.22 -1.72
CA LEU A 128 -16.73 -9.97 -1.05
C LEU A 128 -16.29 -10.25 0.40
N THR A 129 -15.12 -9.74 0.77
CA THR A 129 -14.66 -9.73 2.16
C THR A 129 -15.76 -9.17 3.07
N PRO A 130 -16.05 -9.81 4.21
CA PRO A 130 -17.12 -9.35 5.10
C PRO A 130 -16.86 -7.91 5.53
N ILE A 131 -17.93 -7.13 5.74
CA ILE A 131 -17.81 -5.78 6.29
C ILE A 131 -17.15 -5.91 7.65
N SER A 132 -15.88 -5.54 7.72
CA SER A 132 -15.20 -5.44 8.99
C SER A 132 -15.68 -4.15 9.63
N ASN A 133 -16.54 -4.28 10.65
CA ASN A 133 -16.90 -3.18 11.54
C ASN A 133 -15.69 -2.60 12.31
N SER A 134 -14.47 -3.07 12.03
CA SER A 134 -13.20 -2.54 12.54
C SER A 134 -12.73 -1.25 11.84
N GLY A 135 -13.42 -0.81 10.79
CA GLY A 135 -13.27 0.55 10.24
C GLY A 135 -13.82 1.65 11.17
N GLY A 136 -13.69 1.49 12.48
CA GLY A 136 -13.78 2.62 13.39
C GLY A 136 -12.75 3.66 12.96
N LEU A 137 -13.12 4.93 13.07
CA LEU A 137 -12.36 6.16 12.79
C LEU A 137 -10.90 6.19 13.36
N PHE A 138 -10.46 5.13 14.04
CA PHE A 138 -9.35 5.10 14.98
C PHE A 138 -8.19 4.17 14.59
N GLU A 139 -8.27 3.35 13.53
CA GLU A 139 -7.19 2.38 13.22
C GLU A 139 -5.92 3.05 12.67
N GLY A 140 -6.05 4.26 12.09
CA GLY A 140 -4.93 5.17 11.81
C GLY A 140 -4.65 6.18 12.92
N ASP A 141 -5.43 6.17 14.00
CA ASP A 141 -5.46 7.24 14.99
C ASP A 141 -4.61 6.96 16.22
N VAL A 142 -4.31 5.72 16.60
CA VAL A 142 -3.53 5.46 17.83
C VAL A 142 -2.12 6.07 17.80
N HIS A 143 -1.42 5.96 16.67
CA HIS A 143 -0.10 6.57 16.51
C HIS A 143 -0.19 8.10 16.41
N ARG A 144 -1.22 8.60 15.72
CA ARG A 144 -1.45 10.04 15.51
C ARG A 144 -1.87 10.73 16.82
N LEU A 145 -2.78 10.11 17.56
CA LEU A 145 -3.24 10.49 18.89
C LEU A 145 -2.09 10.45 19.90
N GLY A 146 -1.26 9.40 19.88
CA GLY A 146 -0.06 9.32 20.71
C GLY A 146 0.91 10.48 20.47
N LEU A 147 1.15 10.84 19.20
CA LEU A 147 1.98 11.97 18.83
C LEU A 147 1.36 13.30 19.28
N LEU A 148 0.06 13.49 19.10
CA LEU A 148 -0.67 14.68 19.55
C LEU A 148 -0.60 14.84 21.07
N ILE A 149 -0.83 13.77 21.83
CA ILE A 149 -0.73 13.79 23.31
C ILE A 149 0.69 14.16 23.73
N SER A 150 1.71 13.52 23.12
CA SER A 150 3.11 13.84 23.43
C SER A 150 3.46 15.29 23.14
N LEU A 151 3.00 15.85 22.01
CA LEU A 151 3.23 17.24 21.65
C LEU A 151 2.61 18.20 22.66
N ILE A 152 1.36 17.94 23.05
CA ILE A 152 0.63 18.75 24.03
C ILE A 152 1.36 18.75 25.38
N VAL A 153 1.75 17.56 25.87
CA VAL A 153 2.48 17.44 27.16
C VAL A 153 3.82 18.17 27.09
N CYS A 154 4.59 18.01 26.01
CA CYS A 154 5.86 18.72 25.83
C CYS A 154 5.68 20.25 25.86
N ILE A 155 4.66 20.78 25.18
CA ILE A 155 4.37 22.22 25.18
C ILE A 155 4.02 22.70 26.59
N PHE A 156 3.16 21.98 27.32
CA PHE A 156 2.80 22.36 28.69
C PHE A 156 4.00 22.38 29.63
N VAL A 157 4.87 21.37 29.55
CA VAL A 157 6.09 21.31 30.37
C VAL A 157 7.03 22.47 30.04
N LEU A 158 7.23 22.78 28.76
CA LEU A 158 8.05 23.92 28.34
C LEU A 158 7.47 25.25 28.83
N ILE A 159 6.15 25.43 28.75
CA ILE A 159 5.48 26.64 29.28
C ILE A 159 5.75 26.76 30.78
N ILE A 160 5.44 25.74 31.59
CA ILE A 160 5.64 25.76 33.05
C ILE A 160 7.08 26.09 33.41
N ILE A 161 8.05 25.46 32.73
CA ILE A 161 9.47 25.73 32.91
C ILE A 161 9.77 27.20 32.60
N THR A 162 9.38 27.69 31.42
CA THR A 162 9.66 29.10 31.03
C THR A 162 8.99 30.10 31.97
N THR A 163 7.76 29.85 32.41
CA THR A 163 7.03 30.68 33.37
C THR A 163 7.73 30.70 34.72
N ALA A 164 8.10 29.53 35.26
CA ALA A 164 8.83 29.43 36.53
C ALA A 164 10.21 30.11 36.47
N PHE A 165 10.91 30.04 35.34
CA PHE A 165 12.19 30.74 35.12
C PHE A 165 12.03 32.23 34.80
N TYR A 166 10.85 32.68 34.34
CA TYR A 166 10.56 34.08 34.06
C TYR A 166 10.11 34.84 35.31
N PHE A 167 9.34 34.18 36.18
CA PHE A 167 8.84 34.76 37.43
C PHE A 167 9.77 34.55 38.64
N ARG A 168 10.85 33.80 38.48
CA ARG A 168 11.92 33.63 39.47
C ARG A 168 13.10 34.52 39.13
#